data_AF-A0A246NHX6-F1
#
_entry.id   AF-A0A246NHX6-F1
#
_cell.length_a   1.000
_cell.length_b   1.000
_cell.length_c   1.000
_cell.angle_alpha   90.00
_cell.angle_beta   90.00
_cell.angle_gamma   90.00
#
_symmetry.space_group_name_H-M   'P 1'
#
loop_
_entity.id
_entity.type
_entity.pdbx_description
1 polymer ?
#
loop_
_entity_poly.entity_id
_entity_poly.type
_entity_poly.pdbx_seq_one_letter_code
_entity_poly.pdbx_strand_id
1 'polypeptide(L)'
;MNRSNFNELGCFITIYFGQDYDLIDDSDEIEPKIDAFLRNEHPASWQGLAADIDLFLSESSDPERTFKAYFQDEFDPHLWGTTAVDFLHRVRTNLRKALAEQSDQLS
;
A
#
# COMPACT_ATOMS: atom_id res chain seq x y z
N MET A 1 1.96 5.57 17.59
CA MET A 1 1.98 5.94 16.16
C MET A 1 1.01 7.07 15.91
N ASN A 2 1.31 7.94 14.94
CA ASN A 2 0.38 8.94 14.42
C ASN A 2 0.18 8.67 12.92
N ARG A 3 -1.02 8.90 12.38
CA ARG A 3 -1.33 8.65 10.95
C ARG A 3 -0.38 9.43 10.02
N SER A 4 0.08 10.61 10.45
CA SER A 4 1.07 11.42 9.71
C SER A 4 2.45 10.79 9.57
N ASN A 5 2.75 9.70 10.30
CA ASN A 5 3.98 8.93 10.12
C ASN A 5 3.93 8.01 8.88
N PHE A 6 2.75 7.87 8.26
CA PHE A 6 2.50 6.94 7.17
C PHE A 6 1.88 7.68 5.98
N ASN A 7 2.50 8.79 5.56
CA ASN A 7 1.93 9.67 4.55
C ASN A 7 1.77 8.97 3.20
N GLU A 8 2.76 8.20 2.76
CA GLU A 8 2.68 7.49 1.48
C GLU A 8 1.71 6.32 1.56
N LEU A 9 1.70 5.57 2.67
CA LEU A 9 0.70 4.51 2.89
C LEU A 9 -0.73 5.07 2.94
N GLY A 10 -0.92 6.22 3.58
CA GLY A 10 -2.21 6.89 3.63
C GLY A 10 -2.67 7.36 2.25
N CYS A 11 -1.80 8.03 1.49
CA CYS A 11 -2.09 8.45 0.12
C CYS A 11 -2.41 7.25 -0.78
N PHE A 12 -1.61 6.19 -0.70
CA PHE A 12 -1.81 4.96 -1.47
C PHE A 12 -3.19 4.34 -1.20
N ILE A 13 -3.57 4.18 0.07
CA ILE A 13 -4.87 3.61 0.43
C ILE A 13 -6.01 4.51 -0.06
N THR A 14 -5.97 5.81 0.24
CA THR A 14 -7.05 6.73 -0.15
C THR A 14 -7.23 6.81 -1.67
N ILE A 15 -6.14 6.84 -2.45
CA ILE A 15 -6.23 6.98 -3.90
C ILE A 15 -6.64 5.66 -4.56
N TYR A 16 -5.99 4.55 -4.21
CA TYR A 16 -6.12 3.30 -4.98
C TYR A 16 -7.14 2.32 -4.40
N PHE A 17 -7.56 2.49 -3.14
CA PHE A 17 -8.48 1.60 -2.44
C PHE A 17 -9.63 2.32 -1.73
N GLY A 18 -9.65 3.66 -1.77
CA GLY A 18 -10.71 4.47 -1.19
C GLY A 18 -12.03 4.37 -1.96
N GLN A 19 -13.01 5.21 -1.62
CA GLN A 19 -14.39 5.07 -2.09
C GLN A 19 -14.58 5.06 -3.61
N ASP A 20 -13.73 5.79 -4.34
CA ASP A 20 -13.80 5.94 -5.80
C ASP A 20 -12.72 5.10 -6.52
N TYR A 21 -12.29 3.96 -5.93
CA TYR A 21 -11.23 3.12 -6.53
C TYR A 21 -11.59 2.57 -7.91
N ASP A 22 -12.89 2.40 -8.17
CA ASP A 22 -13.45 1.87 -9.42
C ASP A 22 -13.21 2.81 -10.61
N LEU A 23 -12.93 4.09 -10.37
CA LEU A 23 -12.51 5.05 -11.40
C LEU A 23 -11.09 4.79 -11.91
N ILE A 24 -10.25 4.13 -11.12
CA ILE A 24 -8.88 3.75 -11.50
C ILE A 24 -8.88 2.35 -12.12
N ASP A 25 -9.53 1.41 -11.43
CA ASP A 25 -9.66 0.02 -11.82
C ASP A 25 -10.90 -0.59 -11.14
N ASP A 26 -11.87 -1.04 -11.94
CA ASP A 26 -13.18 -1.52 -11.50
C ASP A 26 -13.19 -2.96 -10.95
N SER A 27 -12.02 -3.61 -10.88
CA SER A 27 -11.91 -4.94 -10.29
C SER A 27 -11.79 -4.89 -8.77
N ASP A 28 -12.29 -5.92 -8.08
CA ASP A 28 -12.07 -6.11 -6.65
C ASP A 28 -10.75 -6.88 -6.38
N GLU A 29 -9.72 -6.60 -7.19
CA GLU A 29 -8.39 -7.22 -7.10
C GLU A 29 -7.32 -6.22 -6.63
N ILE A 30 -6.37 -6.71 -5.84
CA ILE A 30 -5.30 -5.88 -5.27
C ILE A 30 -4.20 -5.56 -6.29
N GLU A 31 -3.82 -6.53 -7.12
CA GLU A 31 -2.73 -6.39 -8.11
C GLU A 31 -2.94 -5.25 -9.09
N PRO A 32 -4.11 -5.12 -9.75
CA PRO A 32 -4.29 -4.05 -10.73
C PRO A 32 -4.10 -2.65 -10.14
N LYS A 33 -4.44 -2.47 -8.86
CA LYS A 33 -4.26 -1.22 -8.10
C LYS A 33 -2.79 -0.96 -7.76
N ILE A 34 -2.06 -1.99 -7.35
CA ILE A 34 -0.59 -1.89 -7.17
C ILE A 34 0.07 -1.55 -8.52
N ASP A 35 -0.33 -2.22 -9.60
CA ASP A 35 0.21 -1.96 -10.93
C ASP A 35 -0.13 -0.55 -11.41
N ALA A 36 -1.34 -0.05 -11.11
CA ALA A 36 -1.71 1.33 -11.40
C ALA A 36 -0.81 2.33 -10.64
N PHE A 37 -0.53 2.09 -9.36
CA PHE A 37 0.41 2.90 -8.58
C PHE A 37 1.82 2.88 -9.19
N LEU A 38 2.33 1.70 -9.52
CA LEU A 38 3.64 1.56 -10.15
C LEU A 38 3.73 2.22 -11.53
N ARG A 39 2.63 2.30 -12.29
CA ARG A 39 2.63 2.98 -13.59
C ARG A 39 2.60 4.51 -13.49
N ASN A 40 1.94 5.04 -12.46
CA ASN A 40 1.62 6.48 -12.38
C ASN A 40 2.56 7.25 -11.46
N GLU A 41 3.14 6.60 -10.45
CA GLU A 41 3.94 7.25 -9.42
C GLU A 41 5.44 7.16 -9.67
N HIS A 42 6.19 8.14 -9.16
CA HIS A 42 7.64 8.16 -9.26
C HIS A 42 8.28 7.07 -8.36
N PRO A 43 9.42 6.45 -8.74
CA PRO A 43 10.11 5.46 -7.90
C PRO A 43 10.42 5.91 -6.46
N ALA A 44 10.54 7.22 -6.23
CA ALA A 44 10.68 7.79 -4.89
C ALA A 44 9.44 7.53 -4.01
N SER A 45 8.23 7.60 -4.57
CA SER A 45 6.98 7.26 -3.87
C SER A 45 6.92 5.78 -3.53
N TRP A 46 7.47 4.91 -4.40
CA TRP A 46 7.53 3.47 -4.13
C TRP A 46 8.45 3.17 -2.93
N GLN A 47 9.60 3.86 -2.85
CA GLN A 47 10.52 3.76 -1.71
C GLN A 47 9.85 4.26 -0.43
N GLY A 48 9.18 5.42 -0.49
CA GLY A 48 8.45 5.98 0.64
C GLY A 48 7.35 5.05 1.15
N LEU A 49 6.51 4.51 0.26
CA LEU A 49 5.48 3.56 0.61
C LEU A 49 6.06 2.26 1.22
N ALA A 50 7.14 1.73 0.67
CA ALA A 50 7.79 0.55 1.23
C ALA A 50 8.36 0.82 2.64
N ALA A 51 8.94 1.99 2.87
CA ALA A 51 9.45 2.42 4.18
C ALA A 51 8.32 2.64 5.20
N ASP A 52 7.20 3.25 4.79
CA ASP A 52 6.02 3.43 5.63
C ASP A 52 5.45 2.08 6.07
N ILE A 53 5.37 1.11 5.16
CA ILE A 53 4.92 -0.25 5.48
C ILE A 53 5.90 -0.94 6.45
N ASP A 54 7.21 -0.80 6.24
CA ASP A 54 8.23 -1.34 7.14
C ASP A 54 8.10 -0.75 8.56
N LEU A 55 7.91 0.57 8.65
CA LEU A 55 7.70 1.25 9.91
C LEU A 55 6.41 0.81 10.58
N PHE A 56 5.31 0.75 9.83
CA PHE A 56 4.00 0.34 10.33
C PHE A 56 4.03 -1.06 10.94
N LEU A 57 4.63 -2.03 10.22
CA LEU A 57 4.72 -3.42 10.65
C LEU A 57 5.68 -3.61 11.84
N SER A 58 6.69 -2.75 11.99
CA SER A 58 7.67 -2.86 13.08
C SER A 58 7.25 -2.14 14.37
N GLU A 59 6.52 -1.01 14.26
CA GLU A 59 6.08 -0.23 15.42
C GLU A 59 4.73 -0.70 15.99
N SER A 60 3.95 -1.46 15.22
CA SER A 60 2.65 -1.95 15.66
C SER A 60 2.74 -3.27 16.41
N SER A 61 2.28 -3.28 17.68
CA SER A 61 2.11 -4.51 18.45
C SER A 61 0.91 -5.35 18.00
N ASP A 62 -0.03 -4.75 17.26
CA ASP A 62 -1.21 -5.39 16.68
C ASP A 62 -1.53 -4.69 15.35
N PRO A 63 -0.89 -5.12 14.24
CA PRO A 63 -1.02 -4.46 12.95
C PRO A 63 -2.46 -4.45 12.41
N GLU A 64 -3.23 -5.51 12.63
CA GLU A 64 -4.64 -5.59 12.19
C GLU A 64 -5.48 -4.51 12.87
N ARG A 65 -5.41 -4.44 14.20
CA ARG A 65 -6.16 -3.42 14.95
C ARG A 65 -5.70 -2.01 14.61
N THR A 66 -4.40 -1.82 14.42
CA THR A 66 -3.80 -0.54 14.07
C THR A 66 -4.27 -0.09 12.68
N PHE A 67 -4.30 -1.01 11.71
CA PHE A 67 -4.72 -0.73 10.34
C PHE A 67 -6.17 -0.28 10.33
N LYS A 68 -7.04 -1.06 10.98
CA LYS A 68 -8.45 -0.72 11.13
C LYS A 68 -8.65 0.66 11.77
N ALA A 69 -7.91 0.97 12.83
CA ALA A 69 -8.02 2.26 13.51
C ALA A 69 -7.67 3.46 12.60
N TYR A 70 -6.77 3.28 11.63
CA TYR A 70 -6.36 4.36 10.73
C TYR A 70 -7.11 4.41 9.40
N PHE A 71 -7.54 3.27 8.87
CA PHE A 71 -7.96 3.15 7.47
C PHE A 71 -9.37 2.58 7.27
N GLN A 72 -10.09 2.16 8.31
CA GLN A 72 -11.41 1.50 8.15
C GLN A 72 -12.45 2.31 7.36
N ASP A 73 -12.37 3.64 7.37
CA ASP A 73 -13.31 4.50 6.64
C ASP A 73 -12.99 4.57 5.14
N GLU A 74 -11.80 4.13 4.74
CA GLU A 74 -11.29 4.15 3.37
C GLU A 74 -11.25 2.74 2.78
N PHE A 75 -10.67 1.79 3.52
CA PHE A 75 -10.36 0.46 3.03
C PHE A 75 -10.34 -0.58 4.16
N ASP A 76 -11.11 -1.65 3.98
CA ASP A 76 -11.07 -2.85 4.81
C ASP A 76 -10.55 -4.04 3.98
N PRO A 77 -9.32 -4.52 4.23
CA PRO A 77 -8.71 -5.64 3.51
C PRO A 77 -9.54 -6.93 3.60
N HIS A 78 -10.36 -7.11 4.64
CA HIS A 78 -11.19 -8.30 4.79
C HIS A 78 -12.33 -8.36 3.76
N LEU A 79 -12.82 -7.22 3.30
CA LEU A 79 -13.81 -7.17 2.21
C LEU A 79 -13.22 -7.63 0.87
N TRP A 80 -11.89 -7.66 0.78
CA TRP A 80 -11.10 -8.06 -0.39
C TRP A 80 -10.47 -9.46 -0.20
N GLY A 81 -10.96 -10.22 0.78
CA GLY A 81 -10.52 -11.61 1.01
C GLY A 81 -9.11 -11.77 1.58
N THR A 82 -8.54 -10.72 2.19
CA THR A 82 -7.20 -10.76 2.78
C THR A 82 -7.17 -10.22 4.22
N THR A 83 -6.02 -10.25 4.88
CA THR A 83 -5.75 -9.56 6.15
C THR A 83 -4.98 -8.27 5.90
N ALA A 84 -4.94 -7.35 6.88
CA ALA A 84 -4.13 -6.14 6.76
C ALA A 84 -2.63 -6.47 6.63
N VAL A 85 -2.14 -7.43 7.40
CA VAL A 85 -0.74 -7.88 7.33
C VAL A 85 -0.40 -8.48 5.98
N ASP A 86 -1.24 -9.38 5.45
CA ASP A 86 -1.01 -10.00 4.14
C ASP A 86 -1.09 -8.97 3.01
N PHE A 87 -2.04 -8.03 3.09
CA PHE A 87 -2.15 -6.90 2.17
C PHE A 87 -0.85 -6.07 2.16
N LEU A 88 -0.39 -5.62 3.33
CA LEU A 88 0.83 -4.82 3.46
C LEU A 88 2.06 -5.57 2.94
N HIS A 89 2.18 -6.87 3.22
CA HIS A 89 3.26 -7.70 2.69
C HIS A 89 3.21 -7.83 1.17
N ARG A 90 2.01 -8.00 0.59
CA ARG A 90 1.80 -8.09 -0.85
C ARG A 90 2.20 -6.80 -1.56
N VAL A 91 1.77 -5.65 -1.04
CA VAL A 91 2.16 -4.32 -1.55
C VAL A 91 3.68 -4.16 -1.47
N ARG A 92 4.28 -4.31 -0.29
CA ARG A 92 5.73 -4.19 -0.06
C ARG A 92 6.56 -5.10 -0.98
N THR A 93 6.10 -6.33 -1.21
CA THR A 93 6.81 -7.29 -2.08
C THR A 93 6.84 -6.81 -3.52
N ASN A 94 5.71 -6.33 -4.06
CA ASN A 94 5.65 -5.79 -5.41
C ASN A 94 6.48 -4.51 -5.57
N LEU A 95 6.43 -3.60 -4.60
CA LEU A 95 7.25 -2.38 -4.61
C LEU A 95 8.75 -2.69 -4.66
N ARG A 96 9.20 -3.64 -3.82
CA ARG A 96 10.62 -4.02 -3.76
C ARG A 96 11.08 -4.72 -5.03
N LYS A 97 10.22 -5.54 -5.64
CA LYS A 97 10.48 -6.14 -6.94
C LYS A 97 10.67 -5.05 -8.00
N ALA A 98 9.74 -4.10 -8.09
CA ALA A 98 9.80 -3.01 -9.05
C ALA A 98 11.04 -2.12 -8.83
N LEU A 99 11.41 -1.83 -7.58
CA LEU A 99 12.63 -1.08 -7.25
C LEU A 99 13.91 -1.80 -7.66
N ALA A 100 13.97 -3.12 -7.50
CA ALA A 100 15.12 -3.91 -7.96
C ALA A 100 15.24 -3.86 -9.49
N GLU A 101 14.12 -4.05 -10.20
CA GLU A 101 14.07 -3.97 -11.67
C GLU A 101 14.47 -2.59 -12.21
N GLN A 102 14.05 -1.50 -11.55
CA GLN A 102 14.49 -0.15 -11.89
C GLN A 102 16.00 0.07 -11.69
N SER A 103 16.57 -0.51 -10.63
CA SER A 103 18.01 -0.37 -10.34
C SER A 103 18.87 -1.10 -11.37
N ASP A 104 18.40 -2.26 -11.85
CA ASP A 104 19.05 -3.05 -12.90
C ASP A 104 18.98 -2.36 -14.28
N GLN A 105 17.95 -1.55 -14.55
CA GLN A 105 17.82 -0.78 -15.80
C GLN A 105 18.74 0.44 -15.88
N LEU A 106 19.25 0.90 -14.73
CA LEU A 106 20.15 2.06 -14.62
C LEU A 106 21.62 1.67 -14.42
N SER A 107 21.91 0.37 -14.32
CA SER A 107 23.25 -0.22 -14.15
C SER A 107 23.87 -0.63 -15.49
#